data_AF-A0A7T7TZE4-F1
#
_entry.id   AF-A0A7T7TZE4-F1
#
_cell.length_a   1.000
_cell.length_b   1.000
_cell.length_c   1.000
_cell.angle_alpha   90.00
_cell.angle_beta   90.00
_cell.angle_gamma   90.00
#
_symmetry.space_group_name_H-M   'P 1'
#
loop_
_entity.id
_entity.type
_entity.pdbx_description
1 polymer ?
#
loop_
_entity_poly.entity_id
_entity_poly.type
_entity_poly.pdbx_seq_one_letter_code
_entity_poly.pdbx_strand_id
1 'polypeptide(L)'
;MKKDKVEVKVSTGKVFLDERLRIKQSTLCKMLDVTPQTIRELRETDPNFPVAIKQNDKRQAAIYFDYNEIVEWHENLKKSR
;
A
#
# COMPACT_ATOMS: atom_id res chain seq x y z
N MET A 1 2.88 -6.64 -33.16
CA MET A 1 3.26 -7.35 -31.92
C MET A 1 2.38 -6.85 -30.81
N LYS A 2 1.57 -7.76 -30.26
CA LYS A 2 0.46 -7.48 -29.36
C LYS A 2 1.03 -7.15 -27.97
N LYS A 3 0.56 -6.07 -27.34
CA LYS A 3 0.80 -5.82 -25.93
C LYS A 3 -0.13 -6.76 -25.18
N ASP A 4 0.41 -7.86 -24.66
CA ASP A 4 -0.37 -8.87 -23.96
C ASP A 4 -0.95 -8.28 -22.67
N LYS A 5 -2.26 -8.11 -22.69
CA LYS A 5 -3.12 -7.90 -21.55
C LYS A 5 -3.04 -9.15 -20.68
N VAL A 6 -2.28 -9.11 -19.58
CA VAL A 6 -2.32 -10.19 -18.59
C VAL A 6 -3.56 -9.98 -17.71
N GLU A 7 -4.69 -10.51 -18.18
CA GLU A 7 -5.91 -10.62 -17.39
C GLU A 7 -5.79 -11.90 -16.53
N VAL A 8 -5.37 -11.74 -15.26
CA VAL A 8 -5.36 -12.87 -14.32
C VAL A 8 -6.76 -13.01 -13.72
N LYS A 9 -7.54 -13.93 -14.27
CA LYS A 9 -8.73 -14.46 -13.61
C LYS A 9 -8.32 -15.61 -12.71
N VAL A 10 -8.46 -15.49 -11.39
CA VAL A 10 -8.48 -16.67 -10.52
C VAL A 10 -9.70 -16.61 -9.61
N SER A 11 -10.65 -17.45 -9.97
CA SER A 11 -11.80 -17.86 -9.19
C SER A 11 -11.37 -18.55 -7.89
N THR A 12 -11.99 -18.14 -6.79
CA THR A 12 -12.09 -18.91 -5.53
C THR A 12 -10.76 -19.26 -4.85
N GLY A 13 -10.41 -18.47 -3.83
CA GLY A 13 -9.36 -18.83 -2.87
C GLY A 13 -8.45 -17.64 -2.58
N LYS A 14 -8.48 -17.19 -1.32
CA LYS A 14 -7.68 -16.09 -0.76
C LYS A 14 -6.20 -16.28 -1.16
N VAL A 15 -5.68 -15.39 -2.01
CA VAL A 15 -4.29 -15.47 -2.50
C VAL A 15 -3.39 -14.89 -1.41
N PHE A 16 -2.55 -15.73 -0.81
CA PHE A 16 -1.36 -15.25 -0.10
C PHE A 16 -0.37 -14.77 -1.17
N LEU A 17 -0.33 -13.46 -1.42
CA LEU A 17 0.59 -12.86 -2.36
C LEU A 17 1.95 -12.64 -1.67
N ASP A 18 2.95 -13.33 -2.21
CA ASP A 18 4.40 -13.14 -2.14
C ASP A 18 4.96 -12.06 -1.18
N GLU A 19 5.90 -12.44 -0.31
CA GLU A 19 6.60 -11.58 0.68
C GLU A 19 7.28 -10.29 0.15
N ARG A 20 7.20 -9.93 -1.15
CA ARG A 20 8.26 -9.13 -1.82
C ARG A 20 7.88 -7.83 -2.52
N LEU A 21 6.84 -7.10 -2.11
CA LEU A 21 6.69 -5.68 -2.47
C LEU A 21 6.33 -4.81 -1.26
N ARG A 22 7.18 -4.85 -0.22
CA ARG A 22 7.08 -3.91 0.91
C ARG A 22 7.86 -2.63 0.61
N ILE A 23 7.20 -1.48 0.78
CA ILE A 23 7.85 -0.17 0.70
C ILE A 23 8.02 0.43 2.09
N LYS A 24 9.15 1.09 2.33
CA LYS A 24 9.36 1.87 3.56
C LYS A 24 8.45 3.10 3.56
N GLN A 25 8.05 3.56 4.74
CA GLN A 25 7.28 4.81 4.88
C GLN A 25 7.94 6.00 4.18
N SER A 26 9.28 6.11 4.23
CA SER A 26 10.02 7.17 3.55
C SER A 26 9.86 7.12 2.03
N THR A 27 9.77 5.92 1.44
CA THR A 27 9.49 5.74 0.02
C THR A 27 8.04 6.09 -0.29
N LEU A 28 7.09 5.64 0.55
CA LEU A 28 5.68 5.97 0.40
C LEU A 28 5.42 7.49 0.40
N CYS A 29 6.07 8.21 1.32
CA CYS A 29 6.00 9.68 1.38
C CYS A 29 6.43 10.33 0.06
N LYS A 30 7.49 9.81 -0.58
CA LYS A 30 7.95 10.30 -1.89
C LYS A 30 6.98 9.94 -3.03
N MET A 31 6.36 8.76 -2.97
CA MET A 31 5.41 8.32 -4.00
C MET A 31 4.13 9.17 -4.01
N LEU A 32 3.64 9.52 -2.82
CA LEU A 32 2.42 10.31 -2.65
C LEU A 32 2.68 11.82 -2.57
N ASP A 33 3.95 12.23 -2.56
CA ASP A 33 4.40 13.62 -2.33
C ASP A 33 3.83 14.23 -1.04
N VAL A 34 3.90 13.47 0.05
CA VAL A 34 3.36 13.85 1.37
C VAL A 34 4.38 13.71 2.49
N THR A 35 4.08 14.30 3.63
CA THR A 35 4.92 14.17 4.83
C THR A 35 4.58 12.92 5.64
N PRO A 36 5.51 12.43 6.50
CA PRO A 36 5.22 11.33 7.41
C PRO A 36 4.07 11.61 8.38
N GLN A 37 3.86 12.88 8.74
CA GLN A 37 2.75 13.30 9.59
C GLN A 37 1.42 13.13 8.85
N THR A 38 1.35 13.53 7.58
CA THR A 38 0.17 13.31 6.72
C THR A 38 -0.17 11.83 6.59
N ILE A 39 0.83 10.95 6.45
CA ILE A 39 0.61 9.50 6.45
C ILE A 39 0.02 9.01 7.79
N ARG A 40 0.44 9.60 8.92
CA ARG A 40 -0.12 9.25 10.22
C ARG A 40 -1.58 9.69 10.32
N GLU A 41 -1.88 10.92 9.92
CA GLU A 41 -3.24 11.46 9.90
C GLU A 41 -4.13 10.59 9.00
N LEU A 42 -3.69 10.26 7.79
CA LEU A 42 -4.41 9.37 6.88
C LEU A 42 -4.75 8.02 7.52
N ARG A 43 -3.82 7.42 8.27
CA ARG A 43 -4.06 6.16 8.99
C ARG A 43 -5.07 6.29 10.12
N GLU A 44 -5.23 7.47 10.70
CA GLU A 44 -6.18 7.75 11.78
C GLU A 44 -7.55 8.15 11.23
N THR A 45 -7.59 8.85 10.09
CA THR A 45 -8.82 9.39 9.49
C THR A 45 -9.46 8.50 8.45
N ASP A 46 -8.68 7.77 7.66
CA ASP A 46 -9.16 6.92 6.58
C ASP A 46 -9.09 5.43 6.97
N PRO A 47 -10.23 4.79 7.27
CA PRO A 47 -10.26 3.38 7.66
C PRO A 47 -9.88 2.42 6.51
N ASN A 48 -9.89 2.89 5.25
CA ASN A 48 -9.47 2.09 4.09
C ASN A 48 -7.99 2.24 3.78
N PHE A 49 -7.26 3.08 4.54
CA PHE A 49 -5.83 3.26 4.32
C PHE A 49 -5.04 1.99 4.71
N PRO A 50 -4.04 1.56 3.93
CA PRO A 50 -3.32 0.31 4.19
C PRO A 50 -2.63 0.22 5.56
N VAL A 51 -2.64 -0.98 6.13
CA VAL A 51 -2.13 -1.23 7.48
C VAL A 51 -0.59 -1.18 7.48
N ALA A 52 -0.05 -0.42 8.43
CA ALA A 52 1.38 -0.33 8.64
C ALA A 52 1.95 -1.61 9.26
N ILE A 53 2.98 -2.17 8.63
CA ILE A 53 3.73 -3.33 9.11
C ILE A 53 4.96 -2.83 9.89
N LYS A 54 4.95 -3.00 11.21
CA LYS A 54 6.11 -2.71 12.07
C LYS A 54 6.99 -3.95 12.20
N GLN A 55 8.29 -3.79 11.98
CA GLN A 55 9.24 -4.90 12.10
C GLN A 55 9.56 -5.26 13.57
N ASN A 56 9.42 -4.31 14.50
CA ASN A 56 9.66 -4.49 15.93
C ASN A 56 8.76 -3.54 16.74
N ASP A 57 8.60 -3.80 18.04
CA ASP A 57 7.81 -2.96 18.95
C ASP A 57 8.56 -1.71 19.46
N LYS A 58 9.82 -1.52 19.02
CA LYS A 58 10.60 -0.33 19.38
C LYS A 58 10.01 0.91 18.69
N ARG A 59 10.01 2.04 19.41
CA ARG A 59 9.58 3.35 18.87
C ARG A 59 10.31 3.77 17.58
N GLN A 60 11.54 3.31 17.39
CA GLN A 60 12.38 3.60 16.22
C GLN A 60 12.33 2.49 15.14
N ALA A 61 11.39 1.55 15.23
CA ALA A 61 11.27 0.48 14.26
C ALA A 61 10.88 1.03 12.88
N ALA A 62 11.50 0.47 11.84
CA ALA A 62 11.13 0.77 10.47
C ALA A 62 9.67 0.32 10.20
N ILE A 63 8.93 1.20 9.54
CA ILE A 63 7.54 0.98 9.15
C ILE A 63 7.50 0.69 7.65
N TYR A 64 6.81 -0.39 7.31
CA TYR A 64 6.61 -0.85 5.95
C TYR A 64 5.12 -0.86 5.59
N PHE A 65 4.84 -0.79 4.30
CA PHE A 65 3.51 -0.91 3.72
C PHE A 65 3.55 -1.86 2.54
N ASP A 66 2.45 -2.56 2.29
CA ASP A 66 2.28 -3.31 1.06
C ASP A 66 2.08 -2.35 -0.11
N TYR A 67 2.88 -2.50 -1.16
CA TYR A 67 2.81 -1.64 -2.34
C TYR A 67 1.47 -1.78 -3.07
N ASN A 68 0.94 -2.99 -3.20
CA ASN A 68 -0.29 -3.24 -3.96
C ASN A 68 -1.49 -2.62 -3.25
N GLU A 69 -1.57 -2.76 -1.92
CA GLU A 69 -2.63 -2.13 -1.12
C GLU A 69 -2.60 -0.60 -1.26
N ILE A 70 -1.42 0.01 -1.29
CA ILE A 70 -1.27 1.47 -1.49
C ILE A 70 -1.74 1.89 -2.88
N VAL A 71 -1.36 1.15 -3.92
CA VAL A 71 -1.80 1.44 -5.29
C VAL A 71 -3.31 1.29 -5.40
N GLU A 72 -3.88 0.21 -4.86
CA GLU A 72 -5.32 -0.04 -4.88
C GLU A 72 -6.10 1.06 -4.15
N TRP A 73 -5.66 1.43 -2.95
CA TRP A 73 -6.23 2.55 -2.19
C TRP A 73 -6.23 3.84 -3.01
N HIS A 74 -5.12 4.18 -3.64
CA HIS A 74 -5.00 5.39 -4.44
C HIS A 74 -5.89 5.37 -5.69
N GLU A 75 -6.01 4.22 -6.37
CA GLU A 75 -6.93 4.08 -7.50
C GLU A 75 -8.40 4.18 -7.08
N ASN A 76 -8.76 3.65 -5.91
CA ASN A 76 -10.11 3.82 -5.35
C ASN A 76 -10.40 5.27 -4.98
N LEU A 77 -9.41 5.98 -4.42
CA LEU A 77 -9.52 7.42 -4.15
C LEU A 77 -9.77 8.22 -5.43
N LYS A 78 -9.08 7.89 -6.53
CA LYS A 78 -9.32 8.53 -7.84
C LYS A 78 -10.71 8.29 -8.38
N LYS A 79 -11.27 7.09 -8.22
CA LYS A 79 -12.62 6.75 -8.71
C LYS A 79 -13.72 7.44 -7.92
N SER A 80 -13.47 7.73 -6.64
CA SER A 80 -14.42 8.43 -5.78
C SER A 80 -14.44 9.95 -6.00
N ARG A 81 -13.48 10.48 -6.78
CA ARG A 81 -13.37 11.90 -7.12
C ARG A 81 -14.04 12.20 -8.46
#